data_AF-A0A179HYN5-F1
#
_entry.id   AF-A0A179HYN5-F1
#
_cell.length_a   1.000
_cell.length_b   1.000
_cell.length_c   1.000
_cell.angle_alpha   90.00
_cell.angle_beta   90.00
_cell.angle_gamma   90.00
#
_symmetry.space_group_name_H-M   'P 1'
#
loop_
_entity.id
_entity.type
_entity.pdbx_description
1 polymer ?
#
loop_
_entity_poly.entity_id
_entity_poly.type
_entity_poly.pdbx_seq_one_letter_code
_entity_poly.pdbx_strand_id
1 'polypeptide(L)'
;MWTAGATDITSSAGSKAWQYLDPAKGNKVQTVKFNNAELGVGNFSAAFVCEDSGKAPWLTSKTFKLDAAPPKKEGQCLHRHSNFNSSWTYTACDEVEDGLCFVCGMQATCDACDVCKAQCKP
;
A
#
# COMPACT_ATOMS: atom_id res chain seq x y z
N MET A 1 -6.51 23.82 -3.11
CA MET A 1 -6.74 22.50 -2.46
C MET A 1 -5.38 21.83 -2.23
N TRP A 2 -5.26 20.86 -1.33
CA TRP A 2 -3.99 20.17 -1.06
C TRP A 2 -3.97 18.80 -1.71
N THR A 3 -2.81 18.39 -2.25
CA THR A 3 -2.63 17.05 -2.83
C THR A 3 -1.38 16.37 -2.28
N ALA A 4 -1.41 15.05 -2.28
CA ALA A 4 -0.25 14.21 -2.08
C ALA A 4 0.06 13.46 -3.38
N GLY A 5 1.32 13.49 -3.79
CA GLY A 5 1.83 12.77 -4.95
C GLY A 5 2.87 11.75 -4.55
N ALA A 6 2.84 10.56 -5.15
CA ALA A 6 3.91 9.58 -5.05
C ALA A 6 4.78 9.68 -6.31
N THR A 7 6.02 10.12 -6.14
CA THR A 7 6.97 10.36 -7.22
C THR A 7 7.96 9.21 -7.29
N ASP A 8 8.12 8.66 -8.49
CA ASP A 8 9.21 7.72 -8.77
C ASP A 8 10.52 8.49 -8.79
N ILE A 9 11.43 8.14 -7.89
CA ILE A 9 12.70 8.87 -7.71
C ILE A 9 13.64 8.71 -8.91
N THR A 10 13.41 7.70 -9.74
CA THR A 10 14.24 7.37 -10.91
C THR A 10 13.69 7.95 -12.21
N SER A 11 12.46 8.47 -12.20
CA SER A 11 11.84 9.08 -13.37
C SER A 11 11.90 10.61 -13.26
N SER A 12 12.42 11.28 -14.29
CA SER A 12 12.38 12.74 -14.43
C SER A 12 10.97 13.27 -14.79
N ALA A 13 9.97 12.39 -14.88
CA ALA A 13 8.64 12.67 -15.41
C ALA A 13 7.57 12.67 -14.31
N GLY A 14 7.52 13.73 -13.50
CA GLY A 14 6.41 14.02 -12.59
C GLY A 14 6.08 12.90 -11.56
N SER A 15 4.99 13.06 -10.81
CA SER A 15 4.56 12.01 -9.87
C SER A 15 3.70 10.96 -10.57
N LYS A 16 3.91 9.69 -10.18
CA LYS A 16 3.24 8.50 -10.74
C LYS A 16 1.77 8.41 -10.36
N ALA A 17 1.44 8.83 -9.14
CA ALA A 17 0.06 8.87 -8.64
C ALA A 17 -0.14 10.12 -7.78
N TRP A 18 -1.37 10.64 -7.76
CA TRP A 18 -1.76 11.82 -6.99
C TRP A 18 -3.12 11.59 -6.35
N GLN A 19 -3.31 12.10 -5.14
CA GLN A 19 -4.62 12.14 -4.48
C GLN A 19 -4.83 13.46 -3.76
N TYR A 20 -6.09 13.87 -3.70
CA TYR A 20 -6.52 15.02 -2.92
C TYR A 20 -6.53 14.69 -1.44
N LEU A 21 -6.13 15.67 -0.63
CA LEU A 21 -6.28 15.60 0.81
C LEU A 21 -7.66 16.15 1.18
N ASP A 22 -8.39 15.35 1.95
CA ASP A 22 -9.55 15.87 2.64
C ASP A 22 -9.11 16.89 3.72
N PRO A 23 -9.89 17.95 3.95
CA PRO A 23 -9.63 18.87 5.04
C PRO A 23 -9.59 18.13 6.37
N ALA A 24 -8.53 18.36 7.16
CA ALA A 24 -8.39 17.74 8.47
C ALA A 24 -9.58 18.12 9.37
N LYS A 25 -10.28 17.13 9.92
CA LYS A 25 -11.36 17.34 10.89
C LYS A 25 -10.83 17.17 12.31
N GLY A 26 -10.63 18.29 13.01
CA GLY A 26 -10.09 18.32 14.37
C GLY A 26 -8.64 17.84 14.44
N ASN A 27 -8.27 17.13 15.51
CA ASN A 27 -6.89 16.68 15.77
C ASN A 27 -6.55 15.32 15.13
N LYS A 28 -7.31 14.86 14.12
CA LYS A 28 -7.08 13.55 13.50
C LYS A 28 -5.97 13.64 12.45
N VAL A 29 -4.97 12.76 12.57
CA VAL A 29 -3.97 12.52 11.52
C VAL A 29 -4.68 12.12 10.24
N GLN A 30 -4.39 12.82 9.14
CA GLN A 30 -4.89 12.48 7.82
C GLN A 30 -3.97 11.47 7.15
N THR A 31 -4.55 10.48 6.50
CA THR A 31 -3.81 9.42 5.80
C THR A 31 -4.28 9.37 4.36
N VAL A 32 -3.32 9.32 3.43
CA VAL A 32 -3.57 9.04 2.01
C VAL A 32 -3.12 7.63 1.70
N LYS A 33 -3.88 6.93 0.85
CA LYS A 33 -3.53 5.60 0.38
C LYS A 33 -3.34 5.63 -1.13
N PHE A 34 -2.17 5.20 -1.59
CA PHE A 34 -1.91 4.98 -3.00
C PHE A 34 -2.11 3.51 -3.34
N ASN A 35 -2.65 3.23 -4.52
CA ASN A 35 -2.77 1.86 -4.99
C ASN A 35 -1.41 1.37 -5.51
N ASN A 36 -0.91 0.26 -4.97
CA ASN A 36 0.35 -0.33 -5.42
C ASN A 36 0.33 -0.71 -6.91
N ALA A 37 -0.83 -1.03 -7.48
CA ALA A 37 -0.97 -1.31 -8.91
C ALA A 37 -0.75 -0.07 -9.79
N GLU A 38 -1.10 1.13 -9.29
CA GLU A 38 -0.88 2.39 -10.00
C GLU A 38 0.59 2.84 -9.92
N LEU A 39 1.24 2.58 -8.78
CA LEU A 39 2.66 2.91 -8.58
C LEU A 39 3.58 1.95 -9.35
N GLY A 40 3.28 0.66 -9.32
CA GLY A 40 4.16 -0.39 -9.83
C GLY A 40 5.35 -0.68 -8.92
N VAL A 41 6.24 -1.56 -9.40
CA VAL A 41 7.49 -1.93 -8.71
C VAL A 41 8.50 -0.81 -8.90
N GLY A 42 9.14 -0.36 -7.81
CA GLY A 42 10.08 0.75 -7.90
C GLY A 42 10.45 1.37 -6.55
N ASN A 43 11.20 2.47 -6.63
CA ASN A 43 11.54 3.29 -5.47
C ASN A 43 10.81 4.63 -5.59
N PHE A 44 10.12 5.01 -4.52
CA PHE A 44 9.22 6.15 -4.52
C PHE A 44 9.50 7.04 -3.33
N SER A 45 9.17 8.32 -3.48
CA SER A 45 8.98 9.24 -2.37
C SER A 45 7.61 9.88 -2.50
N ALA A 46 6.88 9.97 -1.39
CA ALA A 46 5.65 10.74 -1.32
C ALA A 46 5.99 12.21 -1.01
N ALA A 47 5.29 13.13 -1.66
CA ALA A 47 5.40 14.55 -1.45
C ALA A 47 4.01 15.17 -1.30
N PHE A 48 3.89 16.15 -0.42
CA PHE A 48 2.72 17.00 -0.35
C PHE A 48 2.99 18.29 -1.13
N VAL A 49 1.98 18.75 -1.87
CA VAL A 49 2.05 19.92 -2.75
C VAL A 49 0.78 20.77 -2.62
N CYS A 50 0.93 22.07 -2.85
CA CYS A 50 -0.19 22.98 -3.05
C CYS A 50 -0.54 23.04 -4.53
N GLU A 51 -1.83 23.15 -4.86
CA GLU A 51 -2.26 23.39 -6.25
C GLU A 51 -1.75 24.72 -6.80
N ASP A 52 -1.70 25.76 -5.96
CA ASP A 52 -1.56 27.15 -6.41
C ASP A 52 -0.09 27.60 -6.56
N SER A 53 0.89 26.81 -6.11
CA SER A 53 2.30 27.19 -6.09
C SER A 53 3.18 26.19 -6.84
N GLY A 54 3.15 26.22 -8.18
CA GLY A 54 4.22 25.70 -9.04
C GLY A 54 4.71 24.27 -8.75
N LYS A 55 3.85 23.37 -8.25
CA LYS A 55 4.17 21.97 -7.87
C LYS A 55 5.40 21.79 -6.95
N ALA A 56 5.85 22.83 -6.26
CA ALA A 56 6.96 22.70 -5.33
C ALA A 56 6.51 21.90 -4.09
N PRO A 57 7.20 20.81 -3.73
CA PRO A 57 6.82 20.01 -2.57
C PRO A 57 7.11 20.77 -1.28
N TRP A 58 6.12 20.87 -0.39
CA TRP A 58 6.30 21.52 0.92
C TRP A 58 6.71 20.52 2.01
N LEU A 59 6.43 19.23 1.80
CA LEU A 59 6.90 18.15 2.66
C LEU A 59 7.17 16.91 1.80
N THR A 60 8.31 16.26 2.03
CA THR A 60 8.68 15.00 1.38
C THR A 60 8.93 13.93 2.42
N SER A 61 8.52 12.71 2.09
CA SER A 61 8.79 11.52 2.89
C SER A 61 10.19 10.96 2.61
N LYS A 62 10.63 10.06 3.48
CA LYS A 62 11.75 9.17 3.16
C LYS A 62 11.39 8.30 1.96
N THR A 63 12.39 7.91 1.18
CA THR A 63 12.22 6.94 0.10
C THR A 63 11.71 5.62 0.65
N PHE A 64 10.76 5.03 -0.07
CA PHE A 64 10.24 3.69 0.18
C PHE A 64 10.28 2.87 -1.11
N LYS A 65 10.35 1.54 -0.96
CA LYS A 65 10.42 0.61 -2.07
C LYS A 65 9.14 -0.21 -2.15
N LEU A 66 8.63 -0.41 -3.36
CA LEU A 66 7.61 -1.40 -3.64
C LEU A 66 8.25 -2.55 -4.41
N ASP A 67 8.37 -3.70 -3.76
CA ASP A 67 8.88 -4.91 -4.36
C ASP A 67 7.79 -5.66 -5.14
N ALA A 68 8.23 -6.34 -6.20
CA ALA A 68 7.42 -7.29 -6.95
C ALA A 68 6.88 -8.38 -6.00
N ALA A 69 5.70 -8.91 -6.33
CA ALA A 69 5.21 -10.11 -5.68
C ALA A 69 6.20 -11.26 -5.95
N PRO A 70 6.70 -11.96 -4.92
CA PRO A 70 7.47 -13.17 -5.13
C PRO A 70 6.59 -14.25 -5.78
N PRO A 71 7.17 -15.32 -6.35
CA PRO A 71 6.39 -16.34 -7.06
C PRO A 71 5.38 -17.03 -6.13
N LYS A 72 4.24 -17.42 -6.68
CA LYS A 72 3.26 -18.25 -5.96
C LYS A 72 3.88 -19.60 -5.62
N LYS A 73 3.50 -20.17 -4.48
CA LYS A 73 3.89 -21.50 -4.03
C LYS A 73 2.64 -22.37 -3.96
N GLU A 74 2.75 -23.60 -4.43
CA GLU A 74 1.63 -24.54 -4.39
C GLU A 74 1.21 -24.82 -2.94
N GLY A 75 -0.10 -24.87 -2.69
CA GLY A 75 -0.65 -25.06 -1.34
C GLY A 75 -0.45 -23.88 -0.37
N GLN A 76 0.05 -22.73 -0.84
CA GLN A 76 0.21 -21.53 -0.02
C GLN A 76 -0.39 -20.31 -0.70
N CYS A 77 -1.01 -19.42 0.08
CA CYS A 77 -1.38 -18.10 -0.41
C CYS A 77 -0.25 -17.09 -0.17
N LEU A 78 -0.04 -16.22 -1.16
CA LEU A 78 0.86 -15.08 -1.05
C LEU A 78 0.06 -13.81 -0.76
N HIS A 79 0.39 -13.11 0.32
CA HIS A 79 -0.31 -11.88 0.71
C HIS A 79 0.64 -10.89 1.40
N ARG A 80 0.15 -9.67 1.65
CA ARG A 80 0.87 -8.69 2.48
C ARG A 80 0.70 -9.05 3.95
N HIS A 81 1.75 -8.86 4.75
CA HIS A 81 1.76 -9.28 6.16
C HIS A 81 0.64 -8.61 6.97
N SER A 82 0.40 -7.31 6.76
CA SER A 82 -0.76 -6.60 7.31
C SER A 82 -1.06 -5.34 6.52
N ASN A 83 -2.14 -4.65 6.87
CA ASN A 83 -2.49 -3.36 6.27
C ASN A 83 -1.45 -2.25 6.51
N PHE A 84 -0.53 -2.45 7.47
CA PHE A 84 0.54 -1.50 7.81
C PHE A 84 1.93 -1.99 7.40
N ASN A 85 2.08 -3.30 7.19
CA ASN A 85 3.32 -3.91 6.76
C ASN A 85 3.16 -4.46 5.34
N SER A 86 3.74 -3.75 4.39
CA SER A 86 3.76 -4.15 3.00
C SER A 86 4.74 -5.29 2.70
N SER A 87 5.38 -5.94 3.67
CA SER A 87 6.17 -7.13 3.37
C SER A 87 5.29 -8.25 2.80
N TRP A 88 5.80 -8.96 1.82
CA TRP A 88 5.17 -10.18 1.31
C TRP A 88 5.38 -11.33 2.29
N THR A 89 4.35 -12.13 2.51
CA THR A 89 4.40 -13.33 3.34
C THR A 89 3.59 -14.45 2.70
N TYR A 90 3.91 -15.68 3.08
CA TYR A 90 3.17 -16.87 2.68
C TYR A 90 2.44 -17.43 3.88
N THR A 91 1.21 -17.88 3.66
CA THR A 91 0.42 -18.65 4.63
C THR A 91 -0.04 -19.93 3.97
N ALA A 92 0.04 -21.05 4.69
CA ALA A 92 -0.42 -22.34 4.17
C ALA A 92 -1.95 -22.33 3.99
N CYS A 93 -2.45 -22.93 2.91
CA CYS A 93 -3.87 -22.83 2.55
C CYS A 93 -4.82 -23.45 3.58
N ASP A 94 -4.37 -24.46 4.32
CA ASP A 94 -5.07 -25.08 5.44
C ASP A 94 -5.11 -24.20 6.70
N GLU A 95 -4.16 -23.27 6.85
CA GLU A 95 -4.11 -22.31 7.96
C GLU A 95 -4.87 -20.99 7.67
N VAL A 96 -5.42 -20.83 6.47
CA VAL A 96 -6.09 -19.57 6.08
C VAL A 96 -7.34 -19.31 6.91
N GLU A 97 -8.24 -20.28 7.05
CA GLU A 97 -9.51 -20.08 7.77
C GLU A 97 -9.29 -19.97 9.29
N ASP A 98 -8.58 -20.93 9.88
CA ASP A 98 -8.43 -21.05 11.34
C ASP A 98 -7.30 -20.17 11.91
N GLY A 99 -6.40 -19.67 11.06
CA GLY A 99 -5.33 -18.76 11.42
C GLY A 99 -5.62 -17.35 10.91
N LEU A 100 -5.27 -17.09 9.65
CA LEU A 100 -5.24 -15.75 9.05
C LEU A 100 -6.60 -15.03 9.11
N CYS A 101 -7.69 -15.74 8.80
CA CYS A 101 -9.04 -15.21 8.78
C CYS A 101 -9.64 -15.11 10.19
N PHE A 102 -9.38 -16.09 11.06
CA PHE A 102 -9.87 -16.08 12.43
C PHE A 102 -9.39 -14.86 13.24
N VAL A 103 -8.10 -14.48 13.11
CA VAL A 103 -7.52 -13.34 13.84
C VAL A 103 -7.57 -12.01 13.07
N CYS A 104 -8.31 -11.95 11.96
CA CYS A 104 -8.12 -10.89 10.97
C CYS A 104 -8.37 -9.47 11.51
N GLY A 105 -9.36 -9.32 12.39
CA GLY A 105 -9.69 -8.04 13.02
C GLY A 105 -8.63 -7.56 14.02
N MET A 106 -7.98 -8.49 14.72
CA MET A 106 -6.91 -8.15 15.70
C MET A 106 -5.58 -7.83 15.01
N GLN A 107 -5.25 -8.53 13.92
CA GLN A 107 -3.98 -8.35 13.22
C GLN A 107 -4.06 -7.43 12.00
N ALA A 108 -5.24 -6.87 11.71
CA ALA A 108 -5.50 -6.07 10.51
C ALA A 108 -5.10 -6.82 9.22
N THR A 109 -5.51 -8.09 9.12
CA THR A 109 -5.23 -9.00 8.00
C THR A 109 -6.47 -9.43 7.23
N CYS A 110 -7.64 -8.80 7.43
CA CYS A 110 -8.87 -9.20 6.74
C CYS A 110 -8.74 -9.10 5.21
N ASP A 111 -8.08 -8.05 4.69
CA ASP A 111 -7.79 -7.93 3.26
C ASP A 111 -6.93 -9.11 2.76
N ALA A 112 -5.98 -9.57 3.57
CA ALA A 112 -5.15 -10.73 3.26
C ALA A 112 -5.95 -12.04 3.32
N CYS A 113 -6.87 -12.19 4.26
CA CYS A 113 -7.79 -13.32 4.33
C CYS A 113 -8.60 -13.46 3.04
N ASP A 114 -9.24 -12.39 2.55
CA ASP A 114 -10.03 -12.43 1.30
C ASP A 114 -9.16 -12.79 0.09
N VAL A 115 -7.96 -12.21 0.00
CA VAL A 115 -6.98 -12.53 -1.04
C VAL A 115 -6.52 -13.99 -0.99
N CYS A 116 -6.35 -14.54 0.21
CA CYS A 116 -5.94 -15.92 0.41
C CYS A 116 -7.06 -16.92 0.11
N LYS A 117 -8.31 -16.62 0.46
CA LYS A 117 -9.47 -17.45 0.10
C LYS A 117 -9.60 -17.62 -1.41
N ALA A 118 -9.32 -16.57 -2.18
CA ALA A 118 -9.33 -16.62 -3.65
C ALA A 118 -8.15 -17.40 -4.24
N GLN A 119 -7.00 -17.46 -3.55
CA GLN A 119 -5.82 -18.21 -4.02
C GLN A 119 -5.85 -19.69 -3.65
N CYS A 120 -6.45 -20.03 -2.51
CA CYS A 120 -6.45 -21.38 -1.95
C CYS A 120 -7.68 -22.21 -2.31
N LYS A 121 -8.70 -21.61 -2.94
CA LYS A 121 -9.81 -22.35 -3.54
C LYS A 121 -9.49 -22.63 -5.02
N PRO A 122 -9.61 -23.89 -5.48
CA PRO A 122 -9.45 -24.26 -6.88
C PRO A 122 -10.57 -23.70 -7.77
#